data_AF-A0A418QWP6-F1
#
_entry.id   AF-A0A418QWP6-F1
#
_cell.length_a   1.000
_cell.length_b   1.000
_cell.length_c   1.000
_cell.angle_alpha   90.00
_cell.angle_beta   90.00
_cell.angle_gamma   90.00
#
_symmetry.space_group_name_H-M   'P 1'
#
loop_
_entity.id
_entity.type
_entity.pdbx_description
1 polymer ?
#
loop_
_entity_poly.entity_id
_entity_poly.type
_entity_poly.pdbx_seq_one_letter_code
_entity_poly.pdbx_strand_id
1 'polypeptide(L)'
;MPRPPLPPGRAGGIFTHLAASRGLVLVSLLWLTTLPGFGQQIRPPQARPTPAAAPTKGRTSVIYAKGFSIAYVGRCKLVTIRSPFERTTTVTRYLLVPRGMARPAGYPDAHVIATPIRSLVGLSSMHVALAGFLGAEDVVVGLGSFQYASAPKVRQRIAEGKVYAVGQGKELNNEQLVVRHPDLVMATGWPGENLSRFQTLAAAGIPVMINSEWVENTPLARAEWVKVLAVLLNKEDLVNQKFGQVAREYQRLAALGRRATPRPQVVVGMPFKDVWYVPDADSYMAQFLRDAGATYAWDQTKAPQGSLALSFETVAPVALTADYWLHTGSAVSKADMLAQDSRYAVFAPFAKGRVFNNNHRTNAEGSNDYWESGAVRPDLVLADLLRVLHPGLLPAGSLYYYQQLK
;
A
#
# COMPACT_ATOMS: atom_id res chain seq x y z
N MET A 1 -30.39 10.04 35.42
CA MET A 1 -30.43 11.31 34.66
C MET A 1 -29.07 11.53 34.00
N PRO A 2 -28.96 11.45 32.67
CA PRO A 2 -27.72 11.73 31.96
C PRO A 2 -27.62 13.24 31.64
N ARG A 3 -26.43 13.82 31.85
CA ARG A 3 -26.11 15.22 31.53
C ARG A 3 -26.01 15.44 30.01
N PRO A 4 -26.43 16.61 29.49
CA PRO A 4 -26.40 16.92 28.07
C PRO A 4 -25.00 17.33 27.57
N PRO A 5 -24.71 17.20 26.26
CA PRO A 5 -23.44 17.58 25.66
C PRO A 5 -23.32 19.11 25.46
N LEU A 6 -22.10 19.61 25.59
CA LEU A 6 -21.74 21.03 25.39
C LEU A 6 -21.68 21.39 23.88
N PRO A 7 -22.07 22.62 23.49
CA PRO A 7 -22.13 23.07 22.10
C PRO A 7 -20.77 23.54 21.52
N PRO A 8 -20.63 23.58 20.18
CA PRO A 8 -19.40 23.97 19.50
C PRO A 8 -19.22 25.50 19.48
N GLY A 9 -18.02 25.96 19.85
CA GLY A 9 -17.64 27.37 19.79
C GLY A 9 -17.41 27.86 18.36
N ARG A 10 -18.15 28.91 17.98
CA ARG A 10 -17.83 29.84 16.87
C ARG A 10 -17.60 31.23 17.47
N ALA A 11 -16.48 31.84 17.11
CA ALA A 11 -16.26 33.29 17.05
C ALA A 11 -15.11 33.48 16.03
N GLY A 12 -15.16 34.33 15.01
CA GLY A 12 -15.86 35.60 14.87
C GLY A 12 -14.78 36.67 14.68
N GLY A 13 -14.61 37.16 13.44
CA GLY A 13 -13.70 38.25 13.11
C GLY A 13 -14.26 39.02 11.92
N ILE A 14 -14.68 40.26 12.18
CA ILE A 14 -15.52 41.13 11.36
C ILE A 14 -14.68 41.94 10.35
N PHE A 15 -15.33 42.24 9.23
CA PHE A 15 -14.94 43.08 8.11
C PHE A 15 -14.60 44.54 8.47
N THR A 16 -13.69 45.14 7.70
CA THR A 16 -13.70 46.58 7.38
C THR A 16 -13.60 46.78 5.88
N HIS A 17 -14.55 47.54 5.34
CA HIS A 17 -14.59 48.02 3.96
C HIS A 17 -13.70 49.25 3.79
N LEU A 18 -12.99 49.33 2.66
CA LEU A 18 -12.56 50.58 2.04
C LEU A 18 -12.68 50.40 0.52
N ALA A 19 -13.47 51.28 -0.09
CA ALA A 19 -13.73 51.37 -1.52
C ALA A 19 -12.90 52.50 -2.15
N ALA A 20 -12.89 52.50 -3.49
CA ALA A 20 -12.26 53.44 -4.46
C ALA A 20 -10.95 52.88 -5.05
N SER A 21 -10.67 52.93 -6.35
CA SER A 21 -11.33 53.59 -7.48
C SER A 21 -10.83 53.01 -8.81
N ARG A 22 -11.61 53.27 -9.86
CA ARG A 22 -11.47 52.94 -11.28
C ARG A 22 -10.07 53.16 -11.88
N GLY A 23 -9.71 52.28 -12.80
CA GLY A 23 -8.64 52.47 -13.79
C GLY A 23 -8.73 51.43 -14.91
N LEU A 24 -9.43 51.77 -16.00
CA LEU A 24 -9.41 51.04 -17.27
C LEU A 24 -8.05 51.25 -17.94
N VAL A 25 -7.37 50.17 -18.35
CA VAL A 25 -6.34 50.23 -19.39
C VAL A 25 -6.56 49.05 -20.33
N LEU A 26 -7.03 49.34 -21.54
CA LEU A 26 -6.99 48.47 -22.71
C LEU A 26 -5.53 48.35 -23.17
N VAL A 27 -5.01 47.12 -23.29
CA VAL A 27 -3.83 46.84 -24.10
C VAL A 27 -4.19 45.77 -25.12
N SER A 28 -4.33 46.22 -26.36
CA SER A 28 -4.43 45.42 -27.57
C SER A 28 -3.07 44.80 -27.87
N LEU A 29 -2.98 43.47 -27.96
CA LEU A 29 -1.78 42.77 -28.43
C LEU A 29 -2.17 41.77 -29.52
N LEU A 30 -1.95 42.22 -30.76
CA LEU A 30 -1.87 41.41 -31.97
C LEU A 30 -0.76 40.36 -31.80
N TRP A 31 -1.10 39.08 -31.91
CA TRP A 31 -0.13 38.02 -32.14
C TRP A 31 -0.38 37.37 -33.50
N LEU A 32 0.63 37.48 -34.36
CA LEU A 32 0.69 36.90 -35.68
C LEU A 32 0.52 35.37 -35.63
N THR A 33 -0.36 34.88 -36.48
CA THR A 33 -0.52 33.45 -36.79
C THR A 33 0.68 32.97 -37.60
N THR A 34 1.52 32.13 -36.99
CA THR A 34 2.49 31.31 -37.71
C THR A 34 2.02 29.86 -37.66
N LEU A 35 1.74 29.29 -38.83
CA LEU A 35 1.41 27.88 -39.00
C LEU A 35 2.67 27.03 -38.77
N PRO A 36 2.70 26.05 -37.85
CA PRO A 36 3.79 25.10 -37.81
C PRO A 36 3.52 23.97 -38.83
N GLY A 37 4.48 23.79 -39.73
CA GLY A 37 4.51 22.69 -40.69
C GLY A 37 4.58 21.32 -40.02
N PHE A 38 3.89 20.35 -40.62
CA PHE A 38 3.96 18.94 -40.28
C PHE A 38 5.35 18.37 -40.57
N GLY A 39 6.22 18.36 -39.56
CA GLY A 39 7.42 17.51 -39.53
C GLY A 39 7.13 16.28 -38.68
N GLN A 40 6.99 15.10 -39.30
CA GLN A 40 6.95 13.83 -38.58
C GLN A 40 8.29 13.59 -37.90
N GLN A 41 8.34 13.80 -36.58
CA GLN A 41 9.47 13.43 -35.75
C GLN A 41 9.41 11.92 -35.48
N ILE A 42 10.20 11.14 -36.20
CA ILE A 42 10.39 9.71 -35.95
C ILE A 42 11.05 9.58 -34.57
N ARG A 43 10.27 9.16 -33.55
CA ARG A 43 10.81 8.81 -32.23
C ARG A 43 11.70 7.57 -32.37
N PRO A 44 12.95 7.59 -31.88
CA PRO A 44 13.76 6.37 -31.84
C PRO A 44 13.10 5.33 -30.92
N PRO A 45 13.24 4.03 -31.23
CA PRO A 45 12.69 2.97 -30.40
C PRO A 45 13.25 3.08 -28.98
N GLN A 46 12.35 3.09 -27.98
CA GLN A 46 12.74 3.04 -26.57
C GLN A 46 13.60 1.79 -26.33
N ALA A 47 14.83 2.01 -25.87
CA ALA A 47 15.73 0.93 -25.49
C ALA A 47 15.03 0.04 -24.44
N ARG A 48 15.03 -1.28 -24.69
CA ARG A 48 14.60 -2.26 -23.68
C ARG A 48 15.45 -2.04 -22.42
N PRO A 49 14.86 -2.01 -21.21
CA PRO A 49 15.64 -1.93 -19.98
C PRO A 49 16.61 -3.10 -19.94
N THR A 50 17.91 -2.81 -19.86
CA THR A 50 18.95 -3.80 -19.60
C THR A 50 18.60 -4.52 -18.29
N PRO A 51 18.60 -5.86 -18.22
CA PRO A 51 18.37 -6.57 -16.97
C PRO A 51 19.39 -6.08 -15.93
N ALA A 52 18.91 -5.58 -14.79
CA ALA A 52 19.78 -5.28 -13.67
C ALA A 52 20.63 -6.53 -13.37
N ALA A 53 21.95 -6.35 -13.25
CA ALA A 53 22.86 -7.46 -12.94
C ALA A 53 22.36 -8.21 -11.71
N ALA A 54 22.41 -9.55 -11.77
CA ALA A 54 21.97 -10.38 -10.65
C ALA A 54 22.73 -9.96 -9.37
N PRO A 55 22.03 -9.80 -8.24
CA PRO A 55 22.68 -9.39 -7.00
C PRO A 55 23.73 -10.42 -6.59
N THR A 56 24.87 -9.94 -6.10
CA THR A 56 25.93 -10.79 -5.52
C THR A 56 25.37 -11.60 -4.36
N LYS A 57 25.84 -12.85 -4.19
CA LYS A 57 25.44 -13.74 -3.09
C LYS A 57 25.51 -13.01 -1.73
N GLY A 58 24.48 -13.17 -0.92
CA GLY A 58 24.35 -12.53 0.40
C GLY A 58 24.05 -11.03 0.32
N ARG A 59 23.71 -10.49 -0.86
CA ARG A 59 23.31 -9.09 -1.04
C ARG A 59 22.00 -8.97 -1.79
N THR A 60 21.29 -7.86 -1.60
CA THR A 60 20.11 -7.50 -2.38
C THR A 60 20.23 -6.06 -2.88
N SER A 61 19.65 -5.79 -4.05
CA SER A 61 19.43 -4.44 -4.58
C SER A 61 17.96 -4.04 -4.45
N VAL A 62 17.66 -2.75 -4.52
CA VAL A 62 16.29 -2.20 -4.56
C VAL A 62 16.07 -1.64 -5.95
N ILE A 63 14.99 -2.04 -6.62
CA ILE A 63 14.75 -1.75 -8.06
C ILE A 63 13.48 -0.93 -8.25
N TYR A 64 12.43 -1.23 -7.50
CA TYR A 64 11.08 -0.68 -7.65
C TYR A 64 10.72 0.29 -6.53
N ALA A 65 11.03 -0.04 -5.28
CA ALA A 65 10.73 0.78 -4.12
C ALA A 65 11.54 2.07 -4.09
N LYS A 66 10.90 3.16 -3.66
CA LYS A 66 11.54 4.47 -3.48
C LYS A 66 11.63 4.87 -2.02
N GLY A 67 10.80 4.27 -1.16
CA GLY A 67 10.71 4.58 0.26
C GLY A 67 11.85 4.01 1.09
N PHE A 68 12.75 3.19 0.53
CA PHE A 68 13.95 2.75 1.23
C PHE A 68 15.16 2.49 0.32
N SER A 69 16.34 2.42 0.93
CA SER A 69 17.56 1.93 0.29
C SER A 69 18.35 1.03 1.23
N ILE A 70 19.14 0.11 0.67
CA ILE A 70 20.03 -0.79 1.41
C ILE A 70 21.45 -0.56 0.91
N ALA A 71 22.37 -0.27 1.82
CA ALA A 71 23.80 -0.22 1.57
C ALA A 71 24.54 -1.27 2.41
N TYR A 72 25.64 -1.82 1.88
CA TYR A 72 26.48 -2.79 2.59
C TYR A 72 27.76 -2.09 3.05
N VAL A 73 28.03 -2.15 4.36
CA VAL A 73 29.16 -1.45 4.99
C VAL A 73 29.99 -2.48 5.75
N GLY A 74 31.06 -2.97 5.12
CA GLY A 74 31.83 -4.10 5.64
C GLY A 74 30.92 -5.33 5.82
N ARG A 75 30.79 -5.83 7.06
CA ARG A 75 29.90 -6.93 7.44
C ARG A 75 28.52 -6.47 7.94
N CYS A 76 28.30 -5.16 8.04
CA CYS A 76 27.04 -4.55 8.45
C CYS A 76 26.21 -4.11 7.24
N LYS A 77 24.96 -3.73 7.49
CA LYS A 77 24.05 -3.21 6.45
C LYS A 77 23.43 -1.91 6.97
N LEU A 78 23.30 -0.91 6.11
CA LEU A 78 22.61 0.33 6.42
C LEU A 78 21.31 0.36 5.64
N VAL A 79 20.18 0.32 6.35
CA VAL A 79 18.85 0.50 5.79
C VAL A 79 18.43 1.95 6.04
N THR A 80 18.07 2.65 4.97
CA THR A 80 17.59 4.04 5.06
C THR A 80 16.14 4.06 4.63
N ILE A 81 15.24 4.46 5.52
CA ILE A 81 13.82 4.64 5.25
C ILE A 81 13.53 6.12 4.99
N ARG A 82 12.79 6.41 3.93
CA ARG A 82 12.39 7.74 3.48
C ARG A 82 10.89 7.87 3.64
N SER A 83 10.46 8.79 4.50
CA SER A 83 9.05 9.07 4.75
C SER A 83 8.67 10.38 4.06
N PRO A 84 7.86 10.34 2.98
CA PRO A 84 7.53 11.52 2.18
C PRO A 84 6.37 12.35 2.76
N PHE A 85 6.06 12.18 4.05
CA PHE A 85 4.85 12.75 4.66
C PHE A 85 4.93 14.25 4.97
N GLU A 86 6.14 14.76 5.16
CA GLU A 86 6.40 16.14 5.57
C GLU A 86 6.88 16.97 4.36
N ARG A 87 6.94 18.31 4.51
CA ARG A 87 7.49 19.22 3.49
C ARG A 87 8.92 18.85 3.08
N THR A 88 9.68 18.27 4.01
CA THR A 88 10.99 17.68 3.79
C THR A 88 10.91 16.19 4.10
N THR A 89 11.37 15.33 3.20
CA THR A 89 11.38 13.88 3.42
C THR A 89 12.18 13.52 4.68
N THR A 90 11.50 12.97 5.68
CA THR A 90 12.15 12.47 6.89
C THR A 90 12.96 11.23 6.53
N VAL A 91 14.24 11.20 6.90
CA VAL A 91 15.14 10.08 6.64
C VAL A 91 15.51 9.42 7.95
N THR A 92 15.16 8.14 8.12
CA THR A 92 15.56 7.35 9.28
C THR A 92 16.53 6.26 8.87
N ARG A 93 17.63 6.12 9.61
CA ARG A 93 18.70 5.18 9.31
C ARG A 93 18.78 4.09 10.35
N TYR A 94 18.88 2.86 9.88
CA TYR A 94 19.02 1.65 10.69
C TYR A 94 20.31 0.94 10.32
N LEU A 95 21.21 0.82 11.28
CA LEU A 95 22.45 0.10 11.12
C LEU A 95 22.26 -1.33 11.64
N LEU A 96 22.25 -2.27 10.71
CA LEU A 96 22.10 -3.70 10.97
C LEU A 96 23.48 -4.29 11.24
N VAL A 97 23.71 -4.69 12.50
CA VAL A 97 25.01 -5.17 12.99
C VAL A 97 24.89 -6.66 13.32
N PRO A 98 25.76 -7.54 12.77
CA PRO A 98 25.75 -8.94 13.16
C PRO A 98 25.94 -9.10 14.67
N ARG A 99 25.18 -10.01 15.28
CA ARG A 99 25.31 -10.33 16.71
C ARG A 99 26.77 -10.66 17.08
N GLY A 100 27.22 -10.14 18.22
CA GLY A 100 28.59 -10.29 18.71
C GLY A 100 29.61 -9.35 18.06
N MET A 101 29.21 -8.49 17.12
CA MET A 101 30.07 -7.47 16.52
C MET A 101 29.88 -6.12 17.20
N ALA A 102 30.97 -5.38 17.38
CA ALA A 102 30.91 -4.00 17.86
C ALA A 102 30.22 -3.10 16.84
N ARG A 103 29.55 -2.05 17.32
CA ARG A 103 28.97 -0.99 16.48
C ARG A 103 30.09 -0.34 15.66
N PRO A 104 30.03 -0.33 14.32
CA PRO A 104 31.01 0.40 13.53
C PRO A 104 30.90 1.91 13.76
N ALA A 105 32.05 2.59 13.77
CA ALA A 105 32.12 4.05 13.84
C ALA A 105 31.51 4.71 12.58
N GLY A 106 31.19 6.00 12.66
CA GLY A 106 30.73 6.79 11.50
C GLY A 106 29.21 6.81 11.27
N TYR A 107 28.42 6.19 12.15
CA TYR A 107 26.95 6.19 12.06
C TYR A 107 26.27 6.61 13.38
N PRO A 108 26.61 7.78 13.95
CA PRO A 108 26.13 8.20 15.28
C PRO A 108 24.59 8.32 15.35
N ASP A 109 23.96 8.76 14.25
CA ASP A 109 22.52 9.00 14.08
C ASP A 109 21.73 7.78 13.58
N ALA A 110 22.37 6.62 13.36
CA ALA A 110 21.65 5.40 12.98
C ALA A 110 21.22 4.59 14.20
N HIS A 111 19.97 4.11 14.18
CA HIS A 111 19.46 3.15 15.15
C HIS A 111 20.08 1.77 14.92
N VAL A 112 20.66 1.16 15.94
CA VAL A 112 21.35 -0.13 15.82
C VAL A 112 20.36 -1.28 16.00
N ILE A 113 20.39 -2.26 15.10
CA ILE A 113 19.60 -3.49 15.20
C ILE A 113 20.54 -4.68 15.03
N ALA A 114 20.49 -5.62 15.97
CA ALA A 114 21.28 -6.83 15.90
C ALA A 114 20.69 -7.84 14.90
N THR A 115 21.50 -8.36 13.98
CA THR A 115 21.07 -9.35 12.98
C THR A 115 21.75 -10.71 13.16
N PRO A 116 21.08 -11.83 12.80
CA PRO A 116 19.66 -11.87 12.43
C PRO A 116 18.74 -11.60 13.64
N ILE A 117 17.60 -10.96 13.41
CA ILE A 117 16.55 -10.86 14.45
C ILE A 117 15.95 -12.25 14.69
N ARG A 118 15.58 -12.55 15.93
CA ARG A 118 14.99 -13.84 16.37
C ARG A 118 13.54 -13.66 16.83
N SER A 119 13.18 -12.45 17.25
CA SER A 119 11.83 -12.08 17.68
C SER A 119 11.40 -10.74 17.07
N LEU A 120 10.24 -10.76 16.40
CA LEU A 120 9.60 -9.63 15.75
C LEU A 120 8.21 -9.42 16.35
N VAL A 121 7.92 -8.18 16.74
CA VAL A 121 6.55 -7.72 16.96
C VAL A 121 6.11 -6.88 15.77
N GLY A 122 5.08 -7.34 15.06
CA GLY A 122 4.54 -6.66 13.88
C GLY A 122 3.27 -5.87 14.19
N LEU A 123 3.24 -4.57 13.94
CA LEU A 123 2.05 -3.75 14.17
C LEU A 123 1.11 -3.61 12.96
N SER A 124 1.36 -4.33 11.86
CA SER A 124 0.58 -4.32 10.61
C SER A 124 0.48 -5.73 10.02
N SER A 125 -0.61 -6.05 9.32
CA SER A 125 -0.75 -7.30 8.53
C SER A 125 0.40 -7.48 7.56
N MET A 126 0.88 -6.38 6.99
CA MET A 126 2.00 -6.36 6.07
C MET A 126 3.24 -7.00 6.66
N HIS A 127 3.54 -6.74 7.94
CA HIS A 127 4.71 -7.32 8.61
C HIS A 127 4.59 -8.85 8.73
N VAL A 128 3.37 -9.37 8.90
CA VAL A 128 3.06 -10.80 8.84
C VAL A 128 3.30 -11.33 7.43
N ALA A 129 2.84 -10.60 6.41
CA ALA A 129 3.04 -10.96 5.01
C ALA A 129 4.52 -11.05 4.62
N LEU A 130 5.36 -10.11 5.08
CA LEU A 130 6.81 -10.16 4.84
C LEU A 130 7.43 -11.43 5.44
N ALA A 131 7.03 -11.79 6.67
CA ALA A 131 7.53 -12.99 7.34
C ALA A 131 7.06 -14.27 6.62
N GLY A 132 5.78 -14.34 6.24
CA GLY A 132 5.24 -15.45 5.46
C GLY A 132 5.92 -15.62 4.09
N PHE A 133 6.18 -14.51 3.40
CA PHE A 133 6.90 -14.54 2.12
C PHE A 133 8.29 -15.13 2.25
N LEU A 134 8.97 -14.94 3.38
CA LEU A 134 10.32 -15.46 3.65
C LEU A 134 10.32 -16.83 4.35
N GLY A 135 9.15 -17.44 4.59
CA GLY A 135 9.02 -18.65 5.40
C GLY A 135 9.66 -18.48 6.78
N ALA A 136 9.47 -17.30 7.38
CA ALA A 136 10.10 -16.87 8.62
C ALA A 136 9.05 -16.50 9.68
N GLU A 137 7.84 -17.02 9.58
CA GLU A 137 6.73 -16.74 10.51
C GLU A 137 7.08 -17.07 11.97
N ASP A 138 8.05 -17.95 12.18
CA ASP A 138 8.49 -18.33 13.52
C ASP A 138 9.16 -17.21 14.32
N VAL A 139 9.68 -16.20 13.62
CA VAL A 139 10.23 -15.00 14.27
C VAL A 139 9.14 -14.08 14.77
N VAL A 140 7.89 -14.21 14.30
CA VAL A 140 6.77 -13.40 14.78
C VAL A 140 6.36 -13.91 16.17
N VAL A 141 6.61 -13.09 17.19
CA VAL A 141 6.28 -13.38 18.58
C VAL A 141 5.17 -12.49 19.12
N GLY A 142 4.88 -11.37 18.46
CA GLY A 142 3.77 -10.52 18.85
C GLY A 142 3.17 -9.73 17.69
N LEU A 143 1.92 -9.30 17.87
CA LEU A 143 1.16 -8.53 16.88
C LEU A 143 0.42 -7.38 17.53
N GLY A 144 0.23 -6.29 16.79
CA GLY A 144 -0.60 -5.18 17.27
C GLY A 144 -2.05 -5.63 17.53
N SER A 145 -2.64 -6.38 16.61
CA SER A 145 -3.92 -7.05 16.78
C SER A 145 -3.97 -8.34 15.97
N PHE A 146 -4.58 -9.39 16.54
CA PHE A 146 -4.77 -10.67 15.85
C PHE A 146 -5.79 -10.61 14.72
N GLN A 147 -6.65 -9.58 14.68
CA GLN A 147 -7.62 -9.37 13.59
C GLN A 147 -6.94 -9.09 12.25
N TYR A 148 -5.66 -8.72 12.26
CA TYR A 148 -4.87 -8.42 11.05
C TYR A 148 -3.93 -9.55 10.64
N ALA A 149 -4.12 -10.77 11.19
CA ALA A 149 -3.38 -11.96 10.77
C ALA A 149 -4.29 -12.91 9.98
N SER A 150 -3.90 -13.23 8.75
CA SER A 150 -4.55 -14.20 7.86
C SER A 150 -3.70 -15.45 7.63
N ALA A 151 -2.36 -15.34 7.71
CA ALA A 151 -1.42 -16.43 7.45
C ALA A 151 -1.71 -17.66 8.33
N PRO A 152 -1.96 -18.84 7.74
CA PRO A 152 -2.35 -20.03 8.51
C PRO A 152 -1.36 -20.41 9.61
N LYS A 153 -0.05 -20.36 9.32
CA LYS A 153 1.00 -20.67 10.31
C LYS A 153 1.01 -19.67 11.49
N VAL A 154 0.72 -18.39 11.23
CA VAL A 154 0.65 -17.38 12.30
C VAL A 154 -0.64 -17.54 13.10
N ARG A 155 -1.78 -17.83 12.45
CA ARG A 155 -3.03 -18.18 13.16
C ARG A 155 -2.86 -19.39 14.06
N GLN A 156 -2.20 -20.44 13.57
CA GLN A 156 -1.87 -21.61 14.38
C GLN A 156 -1.04 -21.22 15.61
N ARG A 157 0.03 -20.42 15.43
CA ARG A 157 0.88 -19.96 16.53
C ARG A 157 0.13 -19.05 17.53
N ILE A 158 -0.85 -18.27 17.06
CA ILE A 158 -1.77 -17.51 17.93
C ILE A 158 -2.60 -18.47 18.78
N ALA A 159 -3.21 -19.49 18.16
CA ALA A 159 -4.00 -20.49 18.88
C ALA A 159 -3.18 -21.31 19.90
N GLU A 160 -1.90 -21.54 19.60
CA GLU A 160 -0.93 -22.19 20.51
C GLU A 160 -0.40 -21.26 21.61
N GLY A 161 -0.83 -19.99 21.68
CA GLY A 161 -0.36 -19.02 22.67
C GLY A 161 1.08 -18.54 22.47
N LYS A 162 1.69 -18.82 21.30
CA LYS A 162 3.08 -18.45 20.97
C LYS A 162 3.22 -17.02 20.44
N VAL A 163 2.12 -16.38 20.08
CA VAL A 163 2.07 -14.98 19.63
C VAL A 163 1.22 -14.20 20.61
N TYR A 164 1.73 -13.08 21.13
CA TYR A 164 1.00 -12.20 22.05
C TYR A 164 0.49 -10.93 21.35
N ALA A 165 -0.64 -10.39 21.80
CA ALA A 165 -1.18 -9.14 21.30
C ALA A 165 -0.65 -7.96 22.13
N VAL A 166 -0.19 -6.89 21.47
CA VAL A 166 0.39 -5.71 22.14
C VAL A 166 -0.43 -4.43 21.99
N GLY A 167 -1.56 -4.47 21.27
CA GLY A 167 -2.34 -3.26 20.98
C GLY A 167 -1.70 -2.37 19.90
N GLN A 168 -2.34 -1.23 19.62
CA GLN A 168 -1.91 -0.29 18.57
C GLN A 168 -2.11 1.16 19.02
N GLY A 169 -1.39 2.08 18.36
CA GLY A 169 -1.51 3.51 18.62
C GLY A 169 -1.19 3.86 20.08
N LYS A 170 -2.10 4.58 20.74
CA LYS A 170 -1.97 4.97 22.16
C LYS A 170 -2.15 3.79 23.12
N GLU A 171 -2.82 2.73 22.68
CA GLU A 171 -3.09 1.51 23.47
C GLU A 171 -1.96 0.48 23.35
N LEU A 172 -0.80 0.86 22.81
CA LEU A 172 0.35 -0.04 22.72
C LEU A 172 0.86 -0.37 24.13
N ASN A 173 0.84 -1.65 24.48
CA ASN A 173 1.28 -2.16 25.77
C ASN A 173 2.81 -2.17 25.87
N ASN A 174 3.38 -1.02 26.25
CA ASN A 174 4.82 -0.85 26.42
C ASN A 174 5.40 -1.75 27.52
N GLU A 175 4.67 -2.00 28.61
CA GLU A 175 5.13 -2.86 29.70
C GLU A 175 5.37 -4.29 29.23
N GLN A 176 4.42 -4.85 28.48
CA GLN A 176 4.56 -6.19 27.93
C GLN A 176 5.72 -6.27 26.93
N LEU A 177 5.91 -5.24 26.11
CA LEU A 177 7.05 -5.16 25.18
C LEU A 177 8.39 -5.12 25.93
N VAL A 178 8.49 -4.34 27.00
CA VAL A 178 9.68 -4.26 27.85
C VAL A 178 9.99 -5.59 28.52
N VAL A 179 8.97 -6.24 29.11
CA VAL A 179 9.12 -7.55 29.78
C VAL A 179 9.53 -8.65 28.81
N ARG A 180 8.95 -8.67 27.60
CA ARG A 180 9.22 -9.71 26.60
C ARG A 180 10.52 -9.46 25.80
N HIS A 181 10.96 -8.20 25.74
CA HIS A 181 12.19 -7.74 25.10
C HIS A 181 12.41 -8.32 23.68
N PRO A 182 11.53 -8.02 22.71
CA PRO A 182 11.71 -8.52 21.34
C PRO A 182 12.94 -7.89 20.68
N ASP A 183 13.56 -8.61 19.75
CA ASP A 183 14.72 -8.10 19.01
C ASP A 183 14.34 -6.94 18.08
N LEU A 184 13.06 -6.81 17.69
CA LEU A 184 12.55 -5.71 16.88
C LEU A 184 11.04 -5.51 17.07
N VAL A 185 10.60 -4.26 17.22
CA VAL A 185 9.22 -3.84 16.94
C VAL A 185 9.18 -3.17 15.57
N MET A 186 8.34 -3.66 14.66
CA MET A 186 8.14 -3.04 13.35
C MET A 186 6.79 -2.32 13.33
N ALA A 187 6.83 -1.02 13.03
CA ALA A 187 5.69 -0.13 13.09
C ALA A 187 5.44 0.54 11.74
N THR A 188 4.17 0.79 11.42
CA THR A 188 3.81 1.58 10.22
C THR A 188 4.12 3.06 10.44
N GLY A 189 4.76 3.69 9.47
CA GLY A 189 4.98 5.14 9.45
C GLY A 189 3.72 5.88 9.02
N TRP A 190 3.34 6.92 9.76
CA TRP A 190 2.18 7.77 9.46
C TRP A 190 2.58 9.25 9.38
N PRO A 191 1.85 10.07 8.59
CA PRO A 191 2.08 11.51 8.58
C PRO A 191 1.97 12.13 9.97
N GLY A 192 2.99 12.91 10.35
CA GLY A 192 3.03 13.57 11.66
C GLY A 192 3.40 12.66 12.83
N GLU A 193 3.58 11.35 12.62
CA GLU A 193 4.14 10.46 13.63
C GLU A 193 5.66 10.37 13.49
N ASN A 194 6.36 10.50 14.62
CA ASN A 194 7.81 10.30 14.69
C ASN A 194 8.15 9.21 15.72
N LEU A 195 9.41 8.78 15.74
CA LEU A 195 9.89 7.72 16.63
C LEU A 195 9.80 8.05 18.13
N SER A 196 9.59 9.32 18.53
CA SER A 196 9.52 9.70 19.95
C SER A 196 8.34 9.03 20.68
N ARG A 197 7.28 8.64 19.96
CA ARG A 197 6.18 7.85 20.54
C ARG A 197 6.62 6.48 21.07
N PHE A 198 7.80 6.01 20.67
CA PHE A 198 8.41 4.77 21.14
C PHE A 198 9.56 5.01 22.13
N GLN A 199 9.66 6.19 22.74
CA GLN A 199 10.73 6.53 23.68
C GLN A 199 10.88 5.54 24.84
N THR A 200 9.78 4.97 25.34
CA THR A 200 9.82 3.93 26.39
C THR A 200 10.54 2.67 25.91
N LEU A 201 10.29 2.24 24.66
CA LEU A 201 10.97 1.08 24.08
C LEU A 201 12.44 1.39 23.81
N ALA A 202 12.74 2.59 23.30
CA ALA A 202 14.10 3.04 23.07
C ALA A 202 14.91 3.08 24.38
N ALA A 203 14.32 3.58 25.47
CA ALA A 203 14.95 3.60 26.80
C ALA A 203 15.20 2.19 27.36
N ALA A 204 14.35 1.22 27.01
CA ALA A 204 14.54 -0.20 27.36
C ALA A 204 15.50 -0.95 26.41
N GLY A 205 16.09 -0.25 25.43
CA GLY A 205 17.00 -0.86 24.45
C GLY A 205 16.31 -1.75 23.42
N ILE A 206 14.99 -1.63 23.25
CA ILE A 206 14.22 -2.36 22.24
C ILE A 206 14.17 -1.50 20.98
N PRO A 207 14.78 -1.94 19.86
CA PRO A 207 14.76 -1.15 18.65
C PRO A 207 13.38 -1.17 18.00
N VAL A 208 13.01 -0.04 17.40
CA VAL A 208 11.80 0.11 16.59
C VAL A 208 12.20 0.48 15.18
N MET A 209 11.67 -0.22 14.18
CA MET A 209 11.84 0.12 12.76
C MET A 209 10.51 0.55 12.15
N ILE A 210 10.53 1.69 11.48
CA ILE A 210 9.42 2.17 10.66
C ILE A 210 9.41 1.45 9.31
N ASN A 211 8.24 0.98 8.92
CA ASN A 211 7.90 0.48 7.60
C ASN A 211 6.85 1.43 6.98
N SER A 212 7.15 1.96 5.79
CA SER A 212 6.32 3.00 5.13
C SER A 212 5.89 2.54 3.73
N GLU A 213 5.72 1.24 3.55
CA GLU A 213 5.50 0.60 2.26
C GLU A 213 4.16 0.96 1.60
N TRP A 214 3.19 1.43 2.37
CA TRP A 214 1.89 1.88 1.87
C TRP A 214 1.96 3.16 1.03
N VAL A 215 3.08 3.91 1.11
CA VAL A 215 3.30 5.12 0.30
C VAL A 215 3.81 4.82 -1.11
N GLU A 216 4.09 3.55 -1.42
CA GLU A 216 4.59 3.16 -2.73
C GLU A 216 3.47 3.17 -3.77
N ASN A 217 3.76 3.81 -4.91
CA ASN A 217 2.80 4.05 -5.97
C ASN A 217 2.60 2.86 -6.93
N THR A 218 3.38 1.79 -6.79
CA THR A 218 3.27 0.62 -7.66
C THR A 218 3.21 -0.68 -6.86
N PRO A 219 2.49 -1.70 -7.37
CA PRO A 219 2.39 -2.98 -6.67
C PRO A 219 3.73 -3.66 -6.42
N LEU A 220 4.67 -3.60 -7.38
CA LEU A 220 6.01 -4.17 -7.22
C LEU A 220 6.88 -3.38 -6.24
N ALA A 221 6.76 -2.05 -6.22
CA ALA A 221 7.47 -1.22 -5.24
C ALA A 221 7.04 -1.57 -3.81
N ARG A 222 5.73 -1.70 -3.57
CA ARG A 222 5.19 -2.12 -2.27
C ARG A 222 5.66 -3.53 -1.88
N ALA A 223 5.57 -4.49 -2.80
CA ALA A 223 6.02 -5.86 -2.54
C ALA A 223 7.53 -5.97 -2.26
N GLU A 224 8.35 -5.08 -2.84
CA GLU A 224 9.80 -5.11 -2.68
C GLU A 224 10.27 -4.82 -1.24
N TRP A 225 9.43 -4.22 -0.40
CA TRP A 225 9.72 -4.00 1.02
C TRP A 225 9.99 -5.29 1.81
N VAL A 226 9.63 -6.46 1.26
CA VAL A 226 10.07 -7.76 1.81
C VAL A 226 11.59 -7.90 1.91
N LYS A 227 12.34 -7.16 1.08
CA LYS A 227 13.80 -7.09 1.17
C LYS A 227 14.30 -6.46 2.48
N VAL A 228 13.54 -5.55 3.09
CA VAL A 228 13.88 -4.98 4.41
C VAL A 228 13.88 -6.08 5.48
N LEU A 229 12.84 -6.91 5.53
CA LEU A 229 12.83 -8.04 6.46
C LEU A 229 13.87 -9.10 6.11
N ALA A 230 14.15 -9.31 4.82
CA ALA A 230 15.18 -10.25 4.39
C ALA A 230 16.58 -9.86 4.92
N VAL A 231 16.96 -8.58 4.83
CA VAL A 231 18.27 -8.14 5.35
C VAL A 231 18.35 -8.17 6.89
N LEU A 232 17.22 -8.02 7.59
CA LEU A 232 17.12 -8.20 9.04
C LEU A 232 17.31 -9.67 9.47
N LEU A 233 16.99 -10.62 8.58
CA LEU A 233 17.05 -12.05 8.82
C LEU A 233 18.25 -12.75 8.15
N ASN A 234 19.10 -12.01 7.43
CA ASN A 234 20.17 -12.57 6.57
C ASN A 234 19.63 -13.55 5.49
N LYS A 235 18.45 -13.23 4.92
CA LYS A 235 17.77 -14.03 3.89
C LYS A 235 17.80 -13.40 2.50
N GLU A 236 18.86 -12.65 2.16
CA GLU A 236 18.99 -11.96 0.87
C GLU A 236 18.87 -12.88 -0.35
N ASP A 237 19.55 -14.02 -0.34
CA ASP A 237 19.51 -14.95 -1.48
C ASP A 237 18.10 -15.48 -1.73
N LEU A 238 17.39 -15.82 -0.65
CA LEU A 238 16.00 -16.30 -0.72
C LEU A 238 15.07 -15.21 -1.27
N VAL A 239 15.19 -13.97 -0.78
CA VAL A 239 14.30 -12.90 -1.22
C VAL A 239 14.56 -12.54 -2.67
N ASN A 240 15.83 -12.53 -3.12
CA ASN A 240 16.17 -12.28 -4.51
C ASN A 240 15.52 -13.30 -5.45
N GLN A 241 15.54 -14.58 -5.08
CA GLN A 241 14.89 -15.64 -5.84
C GLN A 241 13.37 -15.46 -5.88
N LYS A 242 12.72 -15.40 -4.71
CA LYS A 242 11.25 -15.38 -4.61
C LYS A 242 10.66 -14.08 -5.17
N PHE A 243 11.20 -12.92 -4.79
CA PHE A 243 10.73 -11.63 -5.32
C PHE A 243 11.03 -11.49 -6.82
N GLY A 244 12.17 -12.00 -7.29
CA GLY A 244 12.47 -12.00 -8.72
C GLY A 244 11.46 -12.80 -9.54
N GLN A 245 10.94 -13.92 -9.01
CA GLN A 245 9.85 -14.67 -9.65
C GLN A 245 8.55 -13.86 -9.70
N VAL A 246 8.14 -13.26 -8.57
CA VAL A 246 6.96 -12.40 -8.48
C VAL A 246 7.04 -11.23 -9.46
N ALA A 247 8.18 -10.54 -9.52
CA ALA A 247 8.39 -9.40 -10.40
C ALA A 247 8.27 -9.78 -11.87
N ARG A 248 8.89 -10.88 -12.29
CA ARG A 248 8.81 -11.38 -13.67
C ARG A 248 7.38 -11.76 -14.03
N GLU A 249 6.67 -12.47 -13.15
CA GLU A 249 5.31 -12.90 -13.42
C GLU A 249 4.34 -11.71 -13.48
N TYR A 250 4.44 -10.77 -12.54
CA TYR A 250 3.67 -9.53 -12.59
C TYR A 250 3.90 -8.76 -13.90
N GLN A 251 5.16 -8.59 -14.32
CA GLN A 251 5.48 -7.89 -15.57
C GLN A 251 4.92 -8.60 -16.80
N ARG A 252 4.97 -9.95 -16.83
CA ARG A 252 4.37 -10.76 -17.90
C ARG A 252 2.86 -10.54 -17.97
N LEU A 253 2.17 -10.60 -16.83
CA LEU A 253 0.73 -10.38 -16.72
C LEU A 253 0.34 -8.94 -17.09
N ALA A 254 1.06 -7.94 -16.61
CA ALA A 254 0.82 -6.53 -16.94
C ALA A 254 0.98 -6.27 -18.44
N ALA A 255 2.00 -6.88 -19.07
CA ALA A 255 2.17 -6.78 -20.52
C ALA A 255 1.00 -7.41 -21.29
N LEU A 256 0.42 -8.50 -20.78
CA LEU A 256 -0.75 -9.15 -21.36
C LEU A 256 -2.00 -8.28 -21.21
N GLY A 257 -2.30 -7.82 -19.98
CA GLY A 257 -3.48 -6.99 -19.71
C GLY A 257 -3.47 -5.65 -20.43
N ARG A 258 -2.32 -4.97 -20.52
CA ARG A 258 -2.21 -3.70 -21.27
C ARG A 258 -2.56 -3.83 -22.75
N ARG A 259 -2.40 -5.02 -23.34
CA ARG A 259 -2.74 -5.32 -24.75
C ARG A 259 -4.14 -5.92 -24.92
N ALA A 260 -4.84 -6.24 -23.83
CA ALA A 260 -6.14 -6.88 -23.90
C ALA A 260 -7.19 -5.93 -24.49
N THR A 261 -8.05 -6.47 -25.35
CA THR A 261 -9.17 -5.78 -25.97
C THR A 261 -10.43 -6.66 -25.90
N PRO A 262 -11.63 -6.07 -25.74
CA PRO A 262 -11.87 -4.67 -25.37
C PRO A 262 -11.38 -4.35 -23.94
N ARG A 263 -11.28 -3.07 -23.59
CA ARG A 263 -10.89 -2.59 -22.25
C ARG A 263 -12.14 -2.26 -21.41
N PRO A 264 -12.57 -3.12 -20.47
CA PRO A 264 -13.82 -2.92 -19.75
C PRO A 264 -13.79 -1.67 -18.89
N GLN A 265 -14.90 -0.96 -18.82
CA GLN A 265 -15.05 0.17 -17.90
C GLN A 265 -15.31 -0.35 -16.48
N VAL A 266 -14.59 0.19 -15.50
CA VAL A 266 -14.72 -0.22 -14.10
C VAL A 266 -15.12 0.95 -13.21
N VAL A 267 -15.96 0.66 -12.22
CA VAL A 267 -16.14 1.49 -11.02
C VAL A 267 -15.58 0.73 -9.82
N VAL A 268 -14.97 1.45 -8.89
CA VAL A 268 -14.31 0.87 -7.72
C VAL A 268 -14.77 1.53 -6.44
N GLY A 269 -14.75 0.80 -5.32
CA GLY A 269 -15.13 1.35 -4.02
C GLY A 269 -16.64 1.37 -3.79
N MET A 270 -17.02 1.87 -2.62
CA MET A 270 -18.40 2.10 -2.20
C MET A 270 -18.39 3.28 -1.21
N PRO A 271 -19.50 4.04 -1.07
CA PRO A 271 -19.60 5.09 -0.06
C PRO A 271 -19.32 4.57 1.36
N PHE A 272 -18.53 5.33 2.11
CA PHE A 272 -18.32 5.17 3.53
C PHE A 272 -18.52 6.52 4.20
N LYS A 273 -19.52 6.63 5.09
CA LYS A 273 -19.91 7.90 5.72
C LYS A 273 -20.11 9.02 4.70
N ASP A 274 -20.94 8.75 3.69
CA ASP A 274 -21.31 9.67 2.60
C ASP A 274 -20.17 10.08 1.65
N VAL A 275 -18.98 9.50 1.79
CA VAL A 275 -17.84 9.75 0.90
C VAL A 275 -17.50 8.50 0.11
N TRP A 276 -17.45 8.61 -1.21
CA TRP A 276 -16.97 7.55 -2.09
C TRP A 276 -15.47 7.72 -2.36
N TYR A 277 -14.66 6.93 -1.67
CA TYR A 277 -13.21 6.94 -1.89
C TYR A 277 -12.83 6.09 -3.09
N VAL A 278 -12.10 6.68 -4.04
CA VAL A 278 -11.57 5.97 -5.20
C VAL A 278 -10.06 6.21 -5.34
N PRO A 279 -9.28 5.26 -5.91
CA PRO A 279 -7.85 5.45 -6.13
C PRO A 279 -7.58 6.67 -7.01
N ASP A 280 -6.59 7.48 -6.64
CA ASP A 280 -6.12 8.52 -7.54
C ASP A 280 -5.18 7.94 -8.62
N ALA A 281 -4.74 8.77 -9.57
CA ALA A 281 -3.89 8.37 -10.68
C ALA A 281 -2.53 7.78 -10.26
N ASP A 282 -1.98 8.22 -9.12
CA ASP A 282 -0.68 7.80 -8.62
C ASP A 282 -0.76 6.58 -7.68
N SER A 283 -1.97 6.14 -7.31
CA SER A 283 -2.21 4.97 -6.47
C SER A 283 -1.76 3.66 -7.11
N TYR A 284 -1.21 2.76 -6.30
CA TYR A 284 -0.91 1.39 -6.75
C TYR A 284 -2.18 0.63 -7.19
N MET A 285 -3.36 1.02 -6.68
CA MET A 285 -4.64 0.42 -7.10
C MET A 285 -5.01 0.88 -8.52
N ALA A 286 -4.82 2.16 -8.86
CA ALA A 286 -4.97 2.61 -10.25
C ALA A 286 -3.96 1.94 -11.18
N GLN A 287 -2.72 1.72 -10.71
CA GLN A 287 -1.73 0.95 -11.45
C GLN A 287 -2.18 -0.49 -11.74
N PHE A 288 -2.80 -1.18 -10.78
CA PHE A 288 -3.42 -2.49 -11.02
C PHE A 288 -4.49 -2.42 -12.11
N LEU A 289 -5.38 -1.43 -12.10
CA LEU A 289 -6.43 -1.27 -13.12
C LEU A 289 -5.84 -1.05 -14.52
N ARG A 290 -4.81 -0.19 -14.62
CA ARG A 290 -4.09 0.04 -15.89
C ARG A 290 -3.44 -1.23 -16.42
N ASP A 291 -2.75 -1.95 -15.54
CA ASP A 291 -2.05 -3.19 -15.87
C ASP A 291 -3.01 -4.34 -16.19
N ALA A 292 -4.20 -4.32 -15.61
CA ALA A 292 -5.26 -5.27 -15.88
C ALA A 292 -6.05 -4.97 -17.16
N GLY A 293 -5.73 -3.89 -17.89
CA GLY A 293 -6.44 -3.56 -19.14
C GLY A 293 -7.78 -2.85 -18.95
N ALA A 294 -8.07 -2.33 -17.76
CA ALA A 294 -9.33 -1.63 -17.47
C ALA A 294 -9.34 -0.19 -18.00
N THR A 295 -10.55 0.35 -18.18
CA THR A 295 -10.83 1.78 -18.37
C THR A 295 -11.36 2.35 -17.05
N TYR A 296 -10.62 3.29 -16.45
CA TYR A 296 -10.91 3.87 -15.14
C TYR A 296 -11.12 5.38 -15.25
N ALA A 297 -12.24 5.90 -14.70
CA ALA A 297 -12.67 7.28 -14.92
C ALA A 297 -11.72 8.35 -14.35
N TRP A 298 -10.99 8.03 -13.27
CA TRP A 298 -10.11 8.98 -12.58
C TRP A 298 -8.62 8.66 -12.76
N ASP A 299 -8.26 7.94 -13.83
CA ASP A 299 -6.88 7.49 -14.09
C ASP A 299 -5.87 8.62 -14.33
N GLN A 300 -6.34 9.86 -14.46
CA GLN A 300 -5.53 11.06 -14.65
C GLN A 300 -5.72 12.11 -13.54
N THR A 301 -6.54 11.83 -12.52
CA THR A 301 -6.83 12.76 -11.43
C THR A 301 -6.01 12.41 -10.19
N LYS A 302 -5.23 13.37 -9.67
CA LYS A 302 -4.32 13.17 -8.53
C LYS A 302 -4.92 13.70 -7.23
N ALA A 303 -4.51 13.10 -6.11
CA ALA A 303 -4.83 13.55 -4.77
C ALA A 303 -3.61 13.39 -3.84
N PRO A 304 -3.38 14.31 -2.88
CA PRO A 304 -2.23 14.21 -1.98
C PRO A 304 -2.15 12.92 -1.15
N GLN A 305 -3.28 12.25 -0.91
CA GLN A 305 -3.37 11.05 -0.07
C GLN A 305 -3.49 9.74 -0.87
N GLY A 306 -3.30 9.77 -2.19
CA GLY A 306 -3.44 8.57 -3.03
C GLY A 306 -4.88 8.07 -3.23
N SER A 307 -5.87 8.84 -2.75
CA SER A 307 -7.30 8.60 -3.00
C SER A 307 -8.06 9.91 -3.16
N LEU A 308 -9.09 9.87 -3.99
CA LEU A 308 -10.04 10.96 -4.20
C LEU A 308 -11.26 10.73 -3.30
N ALA A 309 -11.68 11.77 -2.60
CA ALA A 309 -12.92 11.80 -1.84
C ALA A 309 -14.03 12.39 -2.74
N LEU A 310 -14.89 11.54 -3.29
CA LEU A 310 -15.94 11.94 -4.23
C LEU A 310 -17.33 11.80 -3.62
N SER A 311 -18.30 12.55 -4.16
CA SER A 311 -19.71 12.36 -3.82
C SER A 311 -20.32 11.19 -4.60
N PHE A 312 -21.44 10.65 -4.11
CA PHE A 312 -22.21 9.64 -4.83
C PHE A 312 -22.61 10.13 -6.23
N GLU A 313 -23.05 11.38 -6.36
CA GLU A 313 -23.50 12.01 -7.61
C GLU A 313 -22.36 12.13 -8.63
N THR A 314 -21.11 12.20 -8.17
CA THR A 314 -19.92 12.21 -9.03
C THR A 314 -19.63 10.81 -9.59
N VAL A 315 -19.84 9.76 -8.80
CA VAL A 315 -19.50 8.38 -9.15
C VAL A 315 -20.64 7.66 -9.87
N ALA A 316 -21.90 7.95 -9.52
CA ALA A 316 -23.08 7.26 -10.04
C ALA A 316 -23.17 7.28 -11.58
N PRO A 317 -22.91 8.39 -12.30
CA PRO A 317 -22.91 8.38 -13.77
C PRO A 317 -21.92 7.39 -14.39
N VAL A 318 -20.77 7.16 -13.75
CA VAL A 318 -19.78 6.15 -14.17
C VAL A 318 -20.30 4.74 -13.87
N ALA A 319 -20.88 4.53 -12.69
CA ALA A 319 -21.42 3.23 -12.27
C ALA A 319 -22.65 2.79 -13.10
N LEU A 320 -23.43 3.74 -13.63
CA LEU A 320 -24.56 3.47 -14.51
C LEU A 320 -24.15 2.80 -15.83
N THR A 321 -22.94 3.03 -16.33
CA THR A 321 -22.48 2.52 -17.62
C THR A 321 -21.31 1.54 -17.54
N ALA A 322 -20.66 1.40 -16.37
CA ALA A 322 -19.53 0.50 -16.17
C ALA A 322 -19.86 -0.97 -16.48
N ASP A 323 -18.85 -1.72 -16.91
CA ASP A 323 -18.95 -3.16 -17.15
C ASP A 323 -18.82 -3.97 -15.85
N TYR A 324 -17.97 -3.51 -14.93
CA TYR A 324 -17.67 -4.18 -13.67
C TYR A 324 -17.64 -3.20 -12.50
N TRP A 325 -18.03 -3.69 -11.32
CA TRP A 325 -17.88 -2.99 -10.04
C TRP A 325 -16.94 -3.79 -9.14
N LEU A 326 -15.82 -3.18 -8.75
CA LEU A 326 -14.77 -3.80 -7.94
C LEU A 326 -14.67 -3.18 -6.53
N HIS A 327 -14.09 -3.91 -5.59
CA HIS A 327 -13.68 -3.41 -4.25
C HIS A 327 -14.83 -2.79 -3.47
N THR A 328 -15.93 -3.51 -3.31
CA THR A 328 -17.17 -3.04 -2.65
C THR A 328 -17.10 -3.05 -1.12
N GLY A 329 -15.91 -2.76 -0.56
CA GLY A 329 -15.68 -2.63 0.87
C GLY A 329 -15.99 -3.93 1.64
N SER A 330 -16.80 -3.81 2.69
CA SER A 330 -17.18 -4.93 3.55
C SER A 330 -18.35 -5.77 3.02
N ALA A 331 -18.94 -5.44 1.87
CA ALA A 331 -20.06 -6.19 1.32
C ALA A 331 -19.65 -7.63 0.96
N VAL A 332 -20.42 -8.61 1.42
CA VAL A 332 -20.21 -10.04 1.13
C VAL A 332 -21.24 -10.60 0.15
N SER A 333 -22.31 -9.85 -0.12
CA SER A 333 -23.35 -10.17 -1.11
C SER A 333 -23.91 -8.90 -1.77
N LYS A 334 -24.64 -9.06 -2.88
CA LYS A 334 -25.38 -7.96 -3.49
C LYS A 334 -26.53 -7.47 -2.60
N ALA A 335 -27.11 -8.35 -1.78
CA ALA A 335 -28.15 -7.97 -0.82
C ALA A 335 -27.61 -6.98 0.23
N ASP A 336 -26.39 -7.19 0.73
CA ASP A 336 -25.74 -6.26 1.67
C ASP A 336 -25.54 -4.87 1.05
N MET A 337 -25.25 -4.83 -0.25
CA MET A 337 -25.09 -3.56 -0.97
C MET A 337 -26.43 -2.81 -1.03
N LEU A 338 -27.52 -3.49 -1.39
CA LEU A 338 -28.86 -2.87 -1.42
C LEU A 338 -29.37 -2.45 -0.04
N ALA A 339 -28.98 -3.18 1.00
CA ALA A 339 -29.29 -2.82 2.38
C ALA A 339 -28.58 -1.52 2.80
N GLN A 340 -27.42 -1.21 2.22
CA GLN A 340 -26.74 0.07 2.42
C GLN A 340 -27.39 1.19 1.59
N ASP A 341 -27.70 0.93 0.32
CA ASP A 341 -28.37 1.90 -0.56
C ASP A 341 -29.11 1.21 -1.71
N SER A 342 -30.43 1.41 -1.77
CA SER A 342 -31.28 0.82 -2.81
C SER A 342 -30.96 1.35 -4.22
N ARG A 343 -30.35 2.53 -4.34
CA ARG A 343 -29.97 3.13 -5.62
C ARG A 343 -28.92 2.31 -6.37
N TYR A 344 -28.16 1.45 -5.68
CA TYR A 344 -27.18 0.59 -6.34
C TYR A 344 -27.81 -0.41 -7.33
N ALA A 345 -29.12 -0.69 -7.19
CA ALA A 345 -29.84 -1.60 -8.08
C ALA A 345 -29.80 -1.18 -9.56
N VAL A 346 -29.71 0.12 -9.85
CA VAL A 346 -29.74 0.64 -11.23
C VAL A 346 -28.36 0.66 -11.90
N PHE A 347 -27.27 0.40 -11.15
CA PHE A 347 -25.94 0.35 -11.73
C PHE A 347 -25.81 -0.86 -12.66
N ALA A 348 -25.33 -0.64 -13.89
CA ALA A 348 -25.16 -1.71 -14.88
C ALA A 348 -24.40 -2.94 -14.38
N PRO A 349 -23.27 -2.84 -13.66
CA PRO A 349 -22.57 -4.02 -13.16
C PRO A 349 -23.38 -4.74 -12.08
N PHE A 350 -24.18 -4.03 -11.28
CA PHE A 350 -25.06 -4.66 -10.30
C PHE A 350 -26.14 -5.49 -11.00
N ALA A 351 -26.88 -4.89 -11.94
CA ALA A 351 -27.94 -5.56 -12.69
C ALA A 351 -27.43 -6.79 -13.46
N LYS A 352 -26.24 -6.70 -14.06
CA LYS A 352 -25.59 -7.80 -14.81
C LYS A 352 -24.89 -8.84 -13.93
N GLY A 353 -24.90 -8.66 -12.60
CA GLY A 353 -24.19 -9.52 -11.65
C GLY A 353 -22.66 -9.45 -11.76
N ARG A 354 -22.10 -8.40 -12.35
CA ARG A 354 -20.65 -8.20 -12.54
C ARG A 354 -20.03 -7.39 -11.39
N VAL A 355 -20.38 -7.76 -10.16
CA VAL A 355 -19.84 -7.17 -8.94
C VAL A 355 -18.82 -8.13 -8.35
N PHE A 356 -17.61 -7.67 -8.13
CA PHE A 356 -16.52 -8.47 -7.58
C PHE A 356 -15.89 -7.77 -6.38
N ASN A 357 -15.58 -8.53 -5.35
CA ASN A 357 -14.90 -8.00 -4.17
C ASN A 357 -13.64 -8.80 -3.85
N ASN A 358 -12.67 -8.16 -3.22
CA ASN A 358 -11.35 -8.70 -2.86
C ASN A 358 -11.34 -9.35 -1.47
N ASN A 359 -12.45 -9.98 -1.09
CA ASN A 359 -12.70 -10.53 0.25
C ASN A 359 -12.90 -12.06 0.24
N HIS A 360 -12.55 -12.76 -0.85
CA HIS A 360 -12.70 -14.21 -0.98
C HIS A 360 -11.95 -14.98 0.13
N ARG A 361 -10.85 -14.40 0.61
CA ARG A 361 -9.98 -14.99 1.64
C ARG A 361 -10.07 -14.19 2.93
N THR A 362 -11.28 -13.93 3.38
CA THR A 362 -11.57 -13.38 4.71
C THR A 362 -11.80 -14.53 5.69
N ASN A 363 -11.06 -14.58 6.79
CA ASN A 363 -11.22 -15.62 7.82
C ASN A 363 -12.39 -15.30 8.78
N ALA A 364 -12.67 -16.23 9.69
CA ALA A 364 -13.77 -16.11 10.66
C ALA A 364 -13.63 -14.88 11.58
N GLU A 365 -12.40 -14.39 11.78
CA GLU A 365 -12.09 -13.20 12.57
C GLU A 365 -12.18 -11.90 11.78
N GLY A 366 -12.58 -11.95 10.51
CA GLY A 366 -12.69 -10.79 9.63
C GLY A 366 -11.36 -10.32 9.02
N SER A 367 -10.26 -11.05 9.24
CA SER A 367 -8.97 -10.75 8.62
C SER A 367 -9.01 -11.12 7.14
N ASN A 368 -8.61 -10.20 6.27
CA ASN A 368 -8.63 -10.40 4.83
C ASN A 368 -7.21 -10.53 4.26
N ASP A 369 -6.91 -11.72 3.71
CA ASP A 369 -5.61 -12.10 3.17
C ASP A 369 -5.17 -11.23 1.96
N TYR A 370 -6.10 -10.58 1.27
CA TYR A 370 -5.76 -9.59 0.24
C TYR A 370 -4.89 -8.45 0.81
N TRP A 371 -5.18 -7.99 2.03
CA TRP A 371 -4.43 -6.93 2.69
C TRP A 371 -3.19 -7.45 3.44
N GLU A 372 -2.98 -8.77 3.45
CA GLU A 372 -1.79 -9.42 3.99
C GLU A 372 -0.92 -9.98 2.86
N SER A 373 -1.14 -11.24 2.43
CA SER A 373 -0.28 -11.86 1.42
C SER A 373 -0.42 -11.22 0.02
N GLY A 374 -1.56 -10.59 -0.29
CA GLY A 374 -1.76 -9.85 -1.53
C GLY A 374 -0.76 -8.70 -1.74
N ALA A 375 -0.24 -8.12 -0.65
CA ALA A 375 0.73 -7.04 -0.72
C ALA A 375 2.14 -7.49 -1.16
N VAL A 376 2.49 -8.76 -0.94
CA VAL A 376 3.75 -9.38 -1.39
C VAL A 376 3.56 -10.31 -2.58
N ARG A 377 2.31 -10.51 -3.02
CA ARG A 377 1.91 -11.30 -4.21
C ARG A 377 1.05 -10.48 -5.19
N PRO A 378 1.56 -9.33 -5.68
CA PRO A 378 0.83 -8.52 -6.65
C PRO A 378 0.61 -9.27 -7.98
N ASP A 379 1.43 -10.28 -8.29
CA ASP A 379 1.24 -11.17 -9.43
C ASP A 379 -0.10 -11.92 -9.36
N LEU A 380 -0.47 -12.43 -8.19
CA LEU A 380 -1.75 -13.12 -7.99
C LEU A 380 -2.94 -12.15 -8.02
N VAL A 381 -2.79 -10.96 -7.43
CA VAL A 381 -3.82 -9.92 -7.49
C VAL A 381 -4.11 -9.52 -8.93
N LEU A 382 -3.07 -9.29 -9.72
CA LEU A 382 -3.22 -8.94 -11.14
C LEU A 382 -3.79 -10.11 -11.95
N ALA A 383 -3.38 -11.35 -11.66
CA ALA A 383 -3.94 -12.52 -12.34
C ALA A 383 -5.45 -12.67 -12.12
N ASP A 384 -5.94 -12.39 -10.91
CA ASP A 384 -7.39 -12.38 -10.64
C ASP A 384 -8.11 -11.28 -11.41
N LEU A 385 -7.59 -10.04 -11.39
CA LEU A 385 -8.16 -8.93 -12.14
C LEU A 385 -8.25 -9.24 -13.64
N LEU A 386 -7.22 -9.87 -14.22
CA LEU A 386 -7.24 -10.30 -15.63
C LEU A 386 -8.31 -11.37 -15.88
N ARG A 387 -8.52 -12.33 -14.97
CA ARG A 387 -9.59 -13.33 -15.10
C ARG A 387 -10.98 -12.72 -14.99
N VAL A 388 -11.16 -11.74 -14.11
CA VAL A 388 -12.42 -11.02 -13.93
C VAL A 388 -12.73 -10.17 -15.17
N LEU A 389 -11.77 -9.36 -15.62
CA LEU A 389 -12.01 -8.34 -16.64
C LEU A 389 -11.90 -8.89 -18.07
N HIS A 390 -11.10 -9.92 -18.28
CA HIS A 390 -10.87 -10.53 -19.59
C HIS A 390 -11.01 -12.07 -19.53
N PRO A 391 -12.25 -12.60 -19.40
CA PRO A 391 -12.48 -14.04 -19.42
C PRO A 391 -11.84 -14.70 -20.65
N GLY A 392 -11.00 -15.72 -20.44
CA GLY A 392 -10.26 -16.42 -21.49
C GLY A 392 -8.86 -15.88 -21.80
N LEU A 393 -8.46 -14.73 -21.25
CA LEU A 393 -7.10 -14.17 -21.44
C LEU A 393 -6.02 -15.01 -20.72
N LEU A 394 -6.39 -15.63 -19.61
CA LEU A 394 -5.57 -16.58 -18.86
C LEU A 394 -6.23 -17.97 -18.90
N PRO A 395 -5.44 -19.05 -18.73
CA PRO A 395 -6.00 -20.38 -18.54
C PRO A 395 -7.04 -20.40 -17.41
N ALA A 396 -8.08 -21.22 -17.60
CA ALA A 396 -9.15 -21.39 -16.63
C ALA A 396 -8.56 -21.72 -15.24
N GLY A 397 -9.10 -21.08 -14.21
CA GLY A 397 -8.66 -21.22 -12.84
C GLY A 397 -9.54 -20.42 -11.90
N SER A 398 -9.52 -20.77 -10.61
CA SER A 398 -10.23 -20.04 -9.56
C SER A 398 -9.58 -18.69 -9.28
N LEU A 399 -10.39 -17.72 -8.89
CA LEU A 399 -9.90 -16.46 -8.33
C LEU A 399 -9.29 -16.72 -6.95
N TYR A 400 -8.14 -16.13 -6.68
CA TYR A 400 -7.41 -16.30 -5.42
C TYR A 400 -7.95 -15.36 -4.34
N TYR A 401 -7.90 -14.04 -4.54
CA TYR A 401 -8.38 -13.02 -3.60
C TYR A 401 -9.77 -12.47 -3.94
N TYR A 402 -10.19 -12.56 -5.20
CA TYR A 402 -11.48 -12.01 -5.64
C TYR A 402 -12.59 -13.05 -5.63
N GLN A 403 -13.82 -12.60 -5.45
CA GLN A 403 -15.02 -13.38 -5.67
C GLN A 403 -16.11 -12.51 -6.28
N GLN A 404 -16.99 -13.13 -7.05
CA GLN A 404 -18.20 -12.48 -7.53
C GLN A 404 -19.22 -12.41 -6.40
N LEU A 405 -19.78 -11.23 -6.13
CA LEU A 405 -20.87 -11.08 -5.17
C LEU A 405 -22.17 -11.55 -5.82
N LYS A 406 -22.84 -12.49 -5.16
CA LYS A 406 -24.11 -13.06 -5.61
C LYS A 406 -25.29 -12.21 -5.17
#